data_AF-A7LND9-F1
#
_entry.id   AF-A7LND9-F1
#
_cell.length_a   1.000
_cell.length_b   1.000
_cell.length_c   1.000
_cell.angle_alpha   90.00
_cell.angle_beta   90.00
_cell.angle_gamma   90.00
#
_symmetry.space_group_name_H-M   'P 1'
#
loop_
_entity.id
_entity.type
_entity.pdbx_description
1 polymer ?
#
loop_
_entity_poly.entity_id
_entity_poly.type
_entity_poly.pdbx_seq_one_letter_code
_entity_poly.pdbx_strand_id
1 'polypeptide(L)'
;MTQATFLLFILSFIVLLISYLLSRGYISAKMSLVVYIMSIFCVTFIYRPGYSSDLGRYFLILDGMQSIPLSQINYYGAGKNLFVINFVFWIIAKLGIYQLLPALSVSTVYGIGAYIIINSRLLQNKQTNDMSIFLLLQFMQLSFFGIMDNVRNIWAFSLIILAVYRELIQNKRNLITILLYILPCFMHNSAFLMVAFRLLIPFAKKTKYALPLLTLFVGQGIELLYLHLNLFLCLLLMQLIVVINISIIASQRNGE
;
A
#
# COMPACT_ATOMS: atom_id res chain seq x y z
N MET A 1 -13.13 -7.79 24.19
CA MET A 1 -12.57 -7.57 22.83
C MET A 1 -11.42 -6.60 22.93
N THR A 2 -10.25 -6.91 22.36
CA THR A 2 -9.18 -5.91 22.22
C THR A 2 -9.65 -4.82 21.26
N GLN A 3 -9.19 -3.57 21.43
CA GLN A 3 -9.53 -2.45 20.54
C GLN A 3 -9.30 -2.82 19.06
N ALA A 4 -8.24 -3.58 18.78
CA ALA A 4 -7.93 -4.16 17.48
C ALA A 4 -9.07 -5.03 16.91
N THR A 5 -9.58 -5.99 17.70
CA THR A 5 -10.69 -6.86 17.25
C THR A 5 -11.99 -6.09 16.99
N PHE A 6 -12.25 -5.02 17.74
CA PHE A 6 -13.40 -4.17 17.52
C PHE A 6 -13.30 -3.35 16.22
N LEU A 7 -12.12 -2.81 15.94
CA LEU A 7 -11.88 -2.07 14.70
C LEU A 7 -11.98 -2.96 13.46
N LEU A 8 -11.45 -4.18 13.51
CA LEU A 8 -11.62 -5.15 12.42
C LEU A 8 -13.08 -5.52 12.18
N PHE A 9 -13.87 -5.65 13.25
CA PHE A 9 -15.30 -5.93 13.16
C PHE A 9 -16.08 -4.78 12.50
N ILE A 10 -15.83 -3.53 12.92
CA ILE A 10 -16.44 -2.35 12.29
C ILE A 10 -16.06 -2.30 10.81
N LEU A 11 -14.78 -2.49 10.51
CA LEU A 11 -14.28 -2.36 9.17
C LEU A 11 -14.82 -3.45 8.23
N SER A 12 -14.88 -4.70 8.68
CA SER A 12 -15.46 -5.79 7.89
C SER A 12 -16.94 -5.55 7.60
N PHE A 13 -17.70 -5.01 8.55
CA PHE A 13 -19.10 -4.62 8.34
C PHE A 13 -19.24 -3.51 7.29
N ILE A 14 -18.38 -2.48 7.34
CA ILE A 14 -18.39 -1.39 6.35
C ILE A 14 -18.03 -1.91 4.96
N VAL A 15 -17.02 -2.77 4.84
CA VAL A 15 -16.63 -3.38 3.56
C VAL A 15 -17.78 -4.21 2.99
N LEU A 16 -18.48 -4.99 3.81
CA LEU A 16 -19.66 -5.76 3.40
C LEU A 16 -20.82 -4.86 2.97
N LEU A 17 -21.06 -3.75 3.67
CA LEU A 17 -22.10 -2.79 3.32
C LEU A 17 -21.81 -2.10 1.98
N ILE A 18 -20.59 -1.60 1.76
CA ILE A 18 -20.18 -0.99 0.49
C ILE A 18 -20.33 -2.00 -0.65
N SER A 19 -19.89 -3.23 -0.41
CA SER A 19 -20.02 -4.37 -1.32
C SER A 19 -21.48 -4.65 -1.69
N TYR A 20 -22.38 -4.63 -0.72
CA TYR A 20 -23.81 -4.80 -0.97
C TYR A 20 -24.42 -3.63 -1.76
N LEU A 21 -24.09 -2.38 -1.38
CA LEU A 21 -24.63 -1.20 -2.06
C LEU A 21 -24.16 -1.11 -3.52
N LEU A 22 -22.90 -1.49 -3.78
CA LEU A 22 -22.33 -1.53 -5.13
C LEU A 22 -22.97 -2.61 -6.00
N SER A 23 -23.19 -3.82 -5.46
CA SER A 23 -23.80 -4.92 -6.21
C SER A 23 -25.27 -4.68 -6.55
N ARG A 24 -25.95 -3.83 -5.76
CA ARG A 24 -27.32 -3.37 -6.01
C ARG A 24 -27.41 -2.12 -6.89
N GLY A 25 -26.27 -1.54 -7.27
CA GLY A 25 -26.23 -0.32 -8.10
C GLY A 25 -26.69 0.95 -7.39
N TYR A 26 -26.82 0.94 -6.05
CA TYR A 26 -27.20 2.13 -5.28
C TYR A 26 -26.11 3.20 -5.26
N ILE A 27 -24.85 2.79 -5.44
CA ILE A 27 -23.68 3.69 -5.49
C ILE A 27 -22.86 3.42 -6.74
N SER A 28 -22.29 4.48 -7.32
CA SER A 28 -21.34 4.35 -8.42
C SER A 28 -19.99 3.77 -7.94
N ALA A 29 -19.24 3.14 -8.84
CA ALA A 29 -17.91 2.61 -8.53
C ALA A 29 -16.91 3.70 -8.08
N LYS A 30 -17.09 4.96 -8.52
CA LYS A 30 -16.28 6.08 -8.03
C LYS A 30 -16.65 6.44 -6.59
N MET A 31 -17.95 6.46 -6.28
CA MET A 31 -18.43 6.76 -4.94
C MET A 31 -18.04 5.66 -3.95
N SER A 32 -18.11 4.38 -4.35
CA SER A 32 -17.69 3.26 -3.51
C SER A 32 -16.21 3.36 -3.11
N LEU A 33 -15.34 3.80 -4.03
CA LEU A 33 -13.93 4.06 -3.73
C LEU A 33 -13.75 5.14 -2.65
N VAL A 34 -14.47 6.26 -2.78
CA VAL A 34 -14.39 7.36 -1.79
C VAL A 34 -14.86 6.89 -0.42
N VAL A 35 -16.02 6.22 -0.36
CA VAL A 35 -16.57 5.71 0.90
C VAL A 35 -15.61 4.68 1.52
N TYR A 36 -15.02 3.80 0.72
CA TYR A 36 -14.05 2.80 1.18
C TYR A 36 -12.80 3.45 1.80
N ILE A 37 -12.21 4.43 1.11
CA ILE A 37 -11.03 5.16 1.60
C ILE A 37 -11.35 5.92 2.89
N MET A 38 -12.48 6.63 2.94
CA MET A 38 -12.92 7.37 4.13
C MET A 38 -13.18 6.45 5.32
N SER A 39 -13.75 5.27 5.07
CA SER A 39 -14.01 4.29 6.13
C SER A 39 -12.73 3.75 6.74
N ILE A 40 -11.76 3.37 5.89
CA ILE A 40 -10.42 2.96 6.34
C ILE A 40 -9.76 4.09 7.12
N PHE A 41 -9.83 5.33 6.62
CA PHE A 41 -9.26 6.50 7.28
C PHE A 41 -9.84 6.70 8.69
N CYS A 42 -11.17 6.67 8.84
CA CYS A 42 -11.81 6.85 10.14
C CYS A 42 -11.45 5.74 11.14
N VAL A 43 -11.46 4.48 10.70
CA VAL A 43 -11.13 3.33 11.57
C VAL A 43 -9.66 3.38 12.03
N THR A 44 -8.75 3.76 11.14
CA THR A 44 -7.32 3.84 11.45
C THR A 44 -6.99 5.06 12.29
N PHE A 45 -7.74 6.17 12.14
CA PHE A 45 -7.57 7.38 12.93
C PHE A 45 -7.87 7.17 14.43
N ILE A 46 -8.83 6.29 14.76
CA ILE A 46 -9.15 5.99 16.16
C ILE A 46 -8.23 4.94 16.79
N TYR A 47 -7.31 4.35 16.03
CA TYR A 47 -6.37 3.37 16.55
C TYR A 47 -5.33 4.01 17.48
N ARG A 48 -4.94 3.26 18.52
CA ARG A 48 -3.90 3.63 19.46
C ARG A 48 -2.85 2.51 19.48
N PRO A 49 -1.61 2.76 19.03
CA PRO A 49 -0.56 1.74 19.05
C PRO A 49 -0.06 1.45 20.47
N GLY A 50 0.42 0.22 20.68
CA GLY A 50 1.22 -0.11 21.85
C GLY A 50 2.66 0.39 21.71
N TYR A 51 3.34 0.63 22.84
CA TYR A 51 4.71 1.19 22.86
C TYR A 51 5.77 0.35 22.14
N SER A 52 5.60 -0.97 22.11
CA SER A 52 6.54 -1.90 21.46
C SER A 52 6.38 -1.99 19.94
N SER A 53 5.31 -1.42 19.39
CA SER A 53 5.01 -1.44 17.96
C SER A 53 5.85 -0.40 17.19
N ASP A 54 6.14 -0.65 15.92
CA ASP A 54 6.81 0.32 15.04
C ASP A 54 6.03 1.63 14.98
N LEU A 55 4.71 1.54 14.92
CA LEU A 55 3.84 2.70 14.94
C LEU A 55 3.95 3.48 16.26
N GLY A 56 4.04 2.78 17.40
CA GLY A 56 4.28 3.39 18.70
C GLY A 56 5.60 4.15 18.75
N ARG A 57 6.67 3.58 18.18
CA ARG A 57 7.97 4.26 18.03
C ARG A 57 7.86 5.50 17.14
N TYR A 58 7.10 5.44 16.04
CA TYR A 58 6.87 6.62 15.21
C TYR A 58 6.11 7.72 15.95
N PHE A 59 5.18 7.38 16.85
CA PHE A 59 4.49 8.39 17.67
C PHE A 59 5.45 9.12 18.61
N LEU A 60 6.43 8.43 19.18
CA LEU A 60 7.49 9.06 19.99
C LEU A 60 8.38 9.99 19.15
N ILE A 61 8.69 9.60 17.90
CA ILE A 61 9.44 10.46 16.98
C ILE A 61 8.62 11.71 16.65
N LEU A 62 7.32 11.57 16.36
CA LEU A 62 6.43 12.71 16.08
C LEU A 62 6.38 13.68 17.28
N ASP A 63 6.36 13.15 18.50
CA ASP A 63 6.39 13.94 19.73
C ASP A 63 7.68 14.75 19.85
N GLY A 64 8.83 14.10 19.67
CA GLY A 64 10.14 14.78 19.67
C GLY A 64 10.31 15.79 18.52
N MET A 65 9.55 15.65 17.43
CA MET A 65 9.63 16.54 16.27
C MET A 65 8.78 17.81 16.38
N GLN A 66 7.94 17.96 17.41
CA GLN A 66 7.04 19.13 17.53
C GLN A 66 7.77 20.47 17.54
N SER A 67 8.90 20.56 18.24
CA SER A 67 9.71 21.78 18.38
C SER A 67 10.77 21.95 17.28
N ILE A 68 10.96 20.94 16.43
CA ILE A 68 12.05 20.91 15.45
C ILE A 68 11.74 21.83 14.25
N PRO A 69 12.70 22.68 13.82
CA PRO A 69 12.55 23.50 12.63
C PRO A 69 12.72 22.67 11.34
N LEU A 70 12.15 23.15 10.23
CA LEU A 70 12.17 22.44 8.94
C LEU A 70 13.59 22.08 8.47
N SER A 71 14.60 22.90 8.77
CA SER A 71 16.00 22.67 8.39
C SER A 71 16.63 21.44 9.05
N GLN A 72 16.08 20.97 10.17
CA GLN A 72 16.67 19.90 10.98
C GLN A 72 15.89 18.57 10.90
N ILE A 73 14.83 18.49 10.10
CA ILE A 73 13.93 17.32 10.06
C ILE A 73 14.63 16.02 9.66
N ASN A 74 15.70 16.09 8.88
CA ASN A 74 16.43 14.89 8.45
C ASN A 74 17.40 14.38 9.52
N TYR A 75 17.75 15.21 10.50
CA TYR A 75 18.59 14.79 11.61
C TYR A 75 17.78 14.09 12.69
N TYR A 76 16.58 14.61 12.99
CA TYR A 76 15.72 14.12 14.08
C TYR A 76 14.55 13.24 13.62
N GLY A 77 14.36 13.09 12.30
CA GLY A 77 13.27 12.31 11.72
C GLY A 77 13.50 10.80 11.76
N ALA A 78 12.66 10.08 11.03
CA ALA A 78 12.65 8.62 11.01
C ALA A 78 13.90 8.00 10.35
N GLY A 79 14.75 8.79 9.69
CA GLY A 79 16.06 8.38 9.18
C GLY A 79 16.74 9.46 8.33
N LYS A 80 18.08 9.47 8.30
CA LYS A 80 18.89 10.57 7.70
C LYS A 80 18.62 10.89 6.23
N ASN A 81 18.24 9.89 5.43
CA ASN A 81 18.06 10.03 3.97
C ASN A 81 16.60 9.89 3.54
N LEU A 82 15.67 9.85 4.49
CA LEU A 82 14.25 9.61 4.21
C LEU A 82 13.50 10.96 4.10
N PHE A 83 13.91 11.78 3.15
CA PHE A 83 13.45 13.18 3.03
C PHE A 83 11.92 13.31 2.98
N VAL A 84 11.25 12.47 2.18
CA VAL A 84 9.79 12.56 1.97
C VAL A 84 9.04 12.16 3.24
N ILE A 85 9.43 11.05 3.88
CA ILE A 85 8.72 10.62 5.10
C ILE A 85 9.02 11.54 6.28
N ASN A 86 10.24 12.08 6.40
CA ASN A 86 10.58 13.05 7.45
C ASN A 86 9.77 14.33 7.29
N PHE A 87 9.53 14.77 6.06
CA PHE A 87 8.67 15.91 5.79
C PHE A 87 7.21 15.63 6.17
N VAL A 88 6.68 14.46 5.82
CA VAL A 88 5.33 14.03 6.25
C VAL A 88 5.23 13.97 7.78
N PHE A 89 6.24 13.40 8.45
CA PHE A 89 6.29 13.32 9.91
C PHE A 89 6.33 14.72 10.54
N TRP A 90 7.11 15.63 9.98
CA TRP A 90 7.17 17.01 10.45
C TRP A 90 5.81 17.72 10.35
N ILE A 91 5.09 17.59 9.24
CA ILE A 91 3.73 18.15 9.10
C ILE A 91 2.82 17.59 10.19
N ILE A 92 2.81 16.27 10.38
CA ILE A 92 1.95 15.61 11.36
C ILE A 92 2.32 16.02 12.79
N ALA A 93 3.62 16.14 13.08
CA ALA A 93 4.12 16.62 14.37
C ALA A 93 3.66 18.04 14.66
N LYS A 94 3.71 18.96 13.67
CA LYS A 94 3.23 20.35 13.83
C LYS A 94 1.72 20.44 14.05
N LEU A 95 0.95 19.50 13.52
CA LEU A 95 -0.49 19.43 13.78
C LEU A 95 -0.82 18.87 15.17
N GLY A 96 0.10 18.13 15.80
CA GLY A 96 -0.13 17.48 17.10
C GLY A 96 -1.11 16.29 17.05
N ILE A 97 -1.52 15.84 15.86
CA ILE A 97 -2.49 14.75 15.68
C ILE A 97 -1.78 13.54 15.07
N TYR A 98 -1.10 12.74 15.90
CA TYR A 98 -0.24 11.64 15.46
C TYR A 98 -0.98 10.53 14.72
N GLN A 99 -2.28 10.39 14.98
CA GLN A 99 -3.15 9.40 14.34
C GLN A 99 -3.35 9.66 12.85
N LEU A 100 -3.00 10.85 12.36
CA LEU A 100 -2.97 11.12 10.92
C LEU A 100 -1.96 10.23 10.20
N LEU A 101 -0.87 9.81 10.85
CA LEU A 101 0.15 8.98 10.20
C LEU A 101 -0.40 7.62 9.74
N PRO A 102 -0.95 6.77 10.63
CA PRO A 102 -1.55 5.52 10.20
C PRO A 102 -2.79 5.77 9.32
N ALA A 103 -3.56 6.82 9.58
CA ALA A 103 -4.76 7.11 8.80
C ALA A 103 -4.45 7.41 7.33
N LEU A 104 -3.49 8.29 7.06
CA LEU A 104 -3.05 8.61 5.70
C LEU A 104 -2.37 7.42 5.02
N SER A 105 -1.47 6.75 5.73
CA SER A 105 -0.72 5.61 5.18
C SER A 105 -1.64 4.45 4.78
N VAL A 106 -2.45 3.95 5.72
CA VAL A 106 -3.28 2.75 5.51
C VAL A 106 -4.40 3.04 4.50
N SER A 107 -5.06 4.21 4.58
CA SER A 107 -6.09 4.58 3.60
C SER A 107 -5.52 4.75 2.19
N THR A 108 -4.29 5.27 2.05
CA THR A 108 -3.62 5.35 0.74
C THR A 108 -3.33 3.95 0.18
N VAL A 109 -2.80 3.04 1.00
CA VAL A 109 -2.46 1.67 0.57
C VAL A 109 -3.71 0.92 0.10
N TYR A 110 -4.77 0.89 0.91
CA TYR A 110 -6.02 0.24 0.55
C TYR A 110 -6.72 0.95 -0.62
N GLY A 111 -6.68 2.28 -0.65
CA GLY A 111 -7.22 3.10 -1.72
C GLY A 111 -6.57 2.84 -3.07
N ILE A 112 -5.24 2.67 -3.11
CA ILE A 112 -4.52 2.33 -4.34
C ILE A 112 -4.96 0.95 -4.86
N GLY A 113 -5.03 -0.06 -3.99
CA GLY A 113 -5.48 -1.39 -4.40
C GLY A 113 -6.92 -1.39 -4.91
N ALA A 114 -7.82 -0.68 -4.22
CA ALA A 114 -9.22 -0.54 -4.62
C ALA A 114 -9.35 0.21 -5.95
N TYR A 115 -8.57 1.28 -6.13
CA TYR A 115 -8.49 2.03 -7.38
C TYR A 115 -8.04 1.14 -8.54
N ILE A 116 -7.00 0.31 -8.35
CA ILE A 116 -6.52 -0.61 -9.38
C ILE A 116 -7.62 -1.62 -9.77
N ILE A 117 -8.32 -2.20 -8.79
CA ILE A 117 -9.41 -3.16 -9.05
C ILE A 117 -10.53 -2.50 -9.86
N ILE A 118 -11.03 -1.37 -9.36
CA ILE A 118 -12.16 -0.66 -9.96
C ILE A 118 -11.78 -0.15 -11.36
N ASN A 119 -10.64 0.53 -11.49
CA ASN A 119 -10.22 1.08 -12.78
C ASN A 119 -9.94 -0.04 -13.81
N SER A 120 -9.36 -1.16 -13.40
CA SER A 120 -9.09 -2.28 -14.33
C SER A 120 -10.37 -2.90 -14.86
N ARG A 121 -11.42 -2.98 -14.04
CA ARG A 121 -12.74 -3.48 -14.46
C ARG A 121 -13.46 -2.51 -15.39
N LEU A 122 -13.40 -1.22 -15.08
CA LEU A 122 -13.94 -0.16 -15.95
C LEU A 122 -13.26 -0.19 -17.32
N LEU A 123 -11.93 -0.38 -17.38
CA LEU A 123 -11.19 -0.52 -18.64
C LEU A 123 -11.55 -1.79 -19.44
N GLN A 124 -12.17 -2.79 -18.82
CA GLN A 124 -12.58 -4.05 -19.46
C GLN A 124 -14.08 -4.08 -19.81
N ASN A 125 -14.84 -3.00 -19.58
CA ASN A 125 -16.30 -2.95 -19.75
C ASN A 125 -17.05 -4.12 -19.06
N LYS A 126 -16.48 -4.66 -17.97
CA LYS A 126 -17.10 -5.76 -17.21
C LYS A 126 -18.09 -5.22 -16.17
N GLN A 127 -19.13 -6.00 -15.89
CA GLN A 127 -20.12 -5.65 -14.87
C GLN A 127 -19.48 -5.44 -13.49
N THR A 128 -20.06 -4.52 -12.72
CA THR A 128 -19.58 -4.09 -11.40
C THR A 128 -20.01 -5.03 -10.27
N ASN A 129 -20.89 -6.00 -10.53
CA ASN A 129 -21.52 -6.82 -9.50
C ASN A 129 -20.51 -7.69 -8.72
N ASP A 130 -19.41 -8.11 -9.34
CA ASP A 130 -18.35 -8.88 -8.68
C ASP A 130 -17.31 -8.00 -7.97
N MET A 131 -17.31 -6.67 -8.18
CA MET A 131 -16.30 -5.76 -7.60
C MET A 131 -16.26 -5.84 -6.08
N SER A 132 -17.43 -6.04 -5.48
CA SER A 132 -17.67 -6.26 -4.06
C SER A 132 -16.84 -7.43 -3.50
N ILE A 133 -16.75 -8.53 -4.24
CA ILE A 133 -15.96 -9.71 -3.85
C ILE A 133 -14.47 -9.37 -3.93
N PHE A 134 -14.02 -8.65 -4.96
CA PHE A 134 -12.61 -8.26 -5.07
C PHE A 134 -12.16 -7.28 -3.99
N LEU A 135 -13.02 -6.33 -3.59
CA LEU A 135 -12.72 -5.42 -2.48
C LEU A 135 -12.66 -6.17 -1.13
N LEU A 136 -13.53 -7.16 -0.93
CA LEU A 136 -13.50 -8.04 0.24
C LEU A 136 -12.21 -8.89 0.26
N LEU A 137 -11.86 -9.51 -0.86
CA LEU A 137 -10.65 -10.31 -1.00
C LEU A 137 -9.38 -9.48 -0.80
N GLN A 138 -9.34 -8.25 -1.33
CA GLN A 138 -8.25 -7.32 -1.08
C GLN A 138 -8.10 -7.02 0.42
N PHE A 139 -9.24 -6.79 1.11
CA PHE A 139 -9.24 -6.55 2.54
C PHE A 139 -8.72 -7.76 3.34
N MET A 140 -9.10 -8.97 2.94
CA MET A 140 -8.67 -10.22 3.59
C MET A 140 -7.20 -10.58 3.33
N GLN A 141 -6.66 -10.27 2.16
CA GLN A 141 -5.30 -10.66 1.77
C GLN A 141 -4.22 -9.79 2.43
N LEU A 142 -4.55 -8.54 2.73
CA LEU A 142 -3.61 -7.60 3.33
C LEU A 142 -3.79 -7.56 4.84
N SER A 143 -2.73 -7.89 5.59
CA SER A 143 -2.75 -7.78 7.05
C SER A 143 -2.94 -6.33 7.48
N PHE A 144 -4.15 -5.97 7.91
CA PHE A 144 -4.51 -4.61 8.30
C PHE A 144 -3.56 -4.04 9.36
N PHE A 145 -3.26 -4.82 10.40
CA PHE A 145 -2.29 -4.41 11.44
C PHE A 145 -0.85 -4.44 10.95
N GLY A 146 -0.49 -5.37 10.06
CA GLY A 146 0.83 -5.37 9.42
C GLY A 146 1.09 -4.11 8.59
N ILE A 147 0.06 -3.61 7.90
CA ILE A 147 0.11 -2.31 7.20
C ILE A 147 0.28 -1.16 8.18
N MET A 148 -0.50 -1.20 9.26
CA MET A 148 -0.51 -0.13 10.24
C MET A 148 0.78 -0.04 11.06
N ASP A 149 1.46 -1.15 11.27
CA ASP A 149 2.73 -1.16 11.99
C ASP A 149 3.90 -0.77 11.05
N ASN A 150 3.86 -1.21 9.79
CA ASN A 150 4.93 -0.98 8.82
C ASN A 150 4.62 0.15 7.82
N VAL A 151 4.12 1.28 8.35
CA VAL A 151 3.57 2.40 7.55
C VAL A 151 4.54 2.91 6.48
N ARG A 152 5.81 3.15 6.81
CA ARG A 152 6.77 3.75 5.87
C ARG A 152 6.99 2.86 4.64
N ASN A 153 7.22 1.57 4.89
CA ASN A 153 7.59 0.61 3.87
C ASN A 153 6.41 0.29 2.94
N ILE A 154 5.27 -0.09 3.52
CA ILE A 154 4.12 -0.52 2.74
C ILE A 154 3.50 0.66 1.98
N TRP A 155 3.53 1.87 2.56
CA TRP A 155 3.09 3.06 1.87
C TRP A 155 3.99 3.37 0.66
N ALA A 156 5.31 3.36 0.83
CA ALA A 156 6.26 3.54 -0.27
C ALA A 156 6.01 2.54 -1.40
N PHE A 157 5.86 1.26 -1.06
CA PHE A 157 5.62 0.21 -2.04
C PHE A 157 4.28 0.31 -2.76
N SER A 158 3.21 0.72 -2.07
CA SER A 158 1.92 0.95 -2.71
C SER A 158 1.98 2.04 -3.80
N LEU A 159 2.77 3.10 -3.58
CA LEU A 159 2.98 4.16 -4.56
C LEU A 159 3.75 3.66 -5.79
N ILE A 160 4.75 2.78 -5.60
CA ILE A 160 5.45 2.12 -6.71
C ILE A 160 4.49 1.23 -7.50
N ILE A 161 3.63 0.46 -6.83
CA ILE A 161 2.61 -0.36 -7.51
C ILE A 161 1.69 0.52 -8.36
N LEU A 162 1.27 1.69 -7.85
CA LEU A 162 0.50 2.66 -8.62
C LEU A 162 1.28 3.19 -9.84
N ALA A 163 2.58 3.47 -9.69
CA ALA A 163 3.45 3.89 -10.78
C ALA A 163 3.49 2.83 -11.90
N VAL A 164 3.73 1.57 -11.53
CA VAL A 164 3.76 0.42 -12.44
C VAL A 164 2.42 0.26 -13.15
N TYR A 165 1.31 0.32 -12.41
CA TYR A 165 -0.02 0.23 -12.99
C TYR A 165 -0.29 1.33 -14.02
N ARG A 166 0.05 2.58 -13.69
CA ARG A 166 -0.09 3.72 -14.61
C ARG A 166 0.76 3.55 -15.86
N GLU A 167 2.01 3.15 -15.70
CA GLU A 167 2.94 2.97 -16.80
C GLU A 167 2.52 1.84 -17.74
N LEU A 168 2.18 0.67 -17.18
CA LEU A 168 2.02 -0.57 -17.94
C LEU A 168 0.59 -0.87 -18.37
N ILE A 169 -0.40 -0.51 -17.55
CA ILE A 169 -1.81 -0.81 -17.85
C ILE A 169 -2.52 0.41 -18.43
N GLN A 170 -2.23 1.60 -17.92
CA GLN A 170 -2.85 2.84 -18.42
C GLN A 170 -2.02 3.54 -19.50
N ASN A 171 -0.80 3.07 -19.80
CA ASN A 171 0.15 3.70 -20.73
C ASN A 171 0.45 5.19 -20.41
N LYS A 172 0.32 5.60 -19.14
CA LYS A 172 0.57 6.96 -18.68
C LYS A 172 2.00 7.10 -18.16
N ARG A 173 2.88 7.73 -18.94
CA ARG A 173 4.30 7.97 -18.61
C ARG A 173 4.64 9.43 -18.30
N ASN A 174 3.68 10.17 -17.75
CA ASN A 174 3.85 11.59 -17.43
C ASN A 174 4.64 11.80 -16.12
N LEU A 175 4.93 13.06 -15.80
CA LEU A 175 5.68 13.47 -14.61
C LEU A 175 5.16 12.81 -13.32
N ILE A 176 3.85 12.66 -13.16
CA ILE A 176 3.26 12.05 -11.97
C ILE A 176 3.69 10.58 -11.85
N THR A 177 3.75 9.82 -12.95
CA THR A 177 4.22 8.42 -12.93
C THR A 177 5.70 8.35 -12.53
N ILE A 178 6.53 9.28 -13.00
CA ILE A 178 7.95 9.37 -12.62
C ILE A 178 8.09 9.70 -11.12
N LEU A 179 7.33 10.68 -10.62
CA LEU A 179 7.30 11.04 -9.20
C LEU A 179 6.88 9.86 -8.31
N LEU A 180 5.94 9.03 -8.77
CA LEU A 180 5.51 7.83 -8.05
C LEU A 180 6.60 6.74 -7.99
N TYR A 181 7.63 6.78 -8.84
CA TYR A 181 8.81 5.92 -8.70
C TYR A 181 9.87 6.53 -7.79
N ILE A 182 10.07 7.85 -7.85
CA ILE A 182 11.16 8.54 -7.15
C ILE A 182 10.82 8.82 -5.68
N LEU A 183 9.64 9.37 -5.38
CA LEU A 183 9.27 9.77 -4.03
C LEU A 183 9.32 8.61 -3.02
N PRO A 184 8.86 7.38 -3.35
CA PRO A 184 8.94 6.25 -2.43
C PRO A 184 10.35 5.88 -1.99
N CYS A 185 11.35 6.08 -2.85
CA CYS A 185 12.76 5.86 -2.53
C CYS A 185 13.24 6.74 -1.37
N PHE A 186 12.63 7.91 -1.19
CA PHE A 186 12.86 8.82 -0.08
C PHE A 186 11.88 8.64 1.08
N MET A 187 11.01 7.62 1.02
CA MET A 187 10.14 7.22 2.15
C MET A 187 10.71 6.01 2.88
N HIS A 188 11.29 5.05 2.16
CA HIS A 188 11.90 3.86 2.74
C HIS A 188 12.98 3.27 1.82
N ASN A 189 14.14 2.88 2.37
CA ASN A 189 15.30 2.46 1.56
C ASN A 189 15.04 1.21 0.70
N SER A 190 14.18 0.27 1.12
CA SER A 190 13.84 -0.90 0.31
C SER A 190 13.04 -0.56 -0.95
N ALA A 191 12.46 0.64 -1.06
CA ALA A 191 11.80 1.10 -2.29
C ALA A 191 12.77 1.13 -3.48
N PHE A 192 14.06 1.43 -3.26
CA PHE A 192 15.08 1.33 -4.30
C PHE A 192 15.17 -0.07 -4.92
N LEU A 193 15.07 -1.13 -4.10
CA LEU A 193 15.08 -2.51 -4.58
C LEU A 193 13.87 -2.78 -5.48
N MET A 194 12.70 -2.30 -5.11
CA MET A 194 11.47 -2.50 -5.88
C MET A 194 11.52 -1.77 -7.24
N VAL A 195 12.09 -0.56 -7.28
CA VAL A 195 12.35 0.15 -8.54
C VAL A 195 13.40 -0.59 -9.38
N ALA A 196 14.48 -1.07 -8.77
CA ALA A 196 15.51 -1.84 -9.46
C ALA A 196 14.93 -3.12 -10.09
N PHE A 197 14.11 -3.88 -9.35
CA PHE A 197 13.42 -5.04 -9.90
C PHE A 197 12.55 -4.68 -11.11
N ARG A 198 11.79 -3.57 -11.03
CA ARG A 198 10.98 -3.10 -12.16
C ARG A 198 11.83 -2.81 -13.41
N LEU A 199 13.01 -2.21 -13.24
CA LEU A 199 13.94 -1.94 -14.34
C LEU A 199 14.56 -3.22 -14.91
N LEU A 200 14.72 -4.26 -14.10
CA LEU A 200 15.30 -5.55 -14.51
C LEU A 200 14.30 -6.49 -15.21
N ILE A 201 12.99 -6.40 -14.90
CA ILE A 201 11.95 -7.27 -15.48
C ILE A 201 11.96 -7.31 -17.02
N PRO A 202 12.08 -6.18 -17.76
CA PRO A 202 12.16 -6.21 -19.22
C PRO A 202 13.34 -7.02 -19.78
N PHE A 203 14.46 -7.10 -19.05
CA PHE A 203 15.64 -7.87 -19.45
C PHE A 203 15.49 -9.36 -19.13
N ALA A 204 14.62 -9.72 -18.18
CA ALA A 204 14.27 -11.09 -17.83
C ALA A 204 13.28 -11.76 -18.82
N LYS A 205 12.89 -11.09 -19.91
CA LYS A 205 11.95 -11.61 -20.94
C LYS A 205 12.35 -12.95 -21.57
N LYS A 206 13.62 -13.39 -21.46
CA LYS A 206 14.08 -14.71 -21.94
C LYS A 206 13.70 -15.88 -21.03
N THR A 207 13.28 -15.64 -19.79
CA THR A 207 12.87 -16.70 -18.86
C THR A 207 11.35 -16.65 -18.64
N LYS A 208 10.58 -16.97 -19.69
CA LYS A 208 9.11 -16.90 -19.76
C LYS A 208 8.36 -17.54 -18.58
N TYR A 209 8.98 -18.46 -17.84
CA TYR A 209 8.35 -19.19 -16.74
C TYR A 209 9.10 -19.09 -15.40
N ALA A 210 10.39 -18.75 -15.38
CA ALA A 210 11.17 -18.82 -14.14
C ALA A 210 10.77 -17.76 -13.11
N LEU A 211 10.47 -16.52 -13.55
CA LEU A 211 10.10 -15.42 -12.66
C LEU A 211 8.71 -15.60 -11.99
N PRO A 212 7.63 -15.97 -12.71
CA PRO A 212 6.35 -16.30 -12.08
C PRO A 212 6.37 -17.61 -11.28
N LEU A 213 7.19 -18.59 -11.66
CA LEU A 213 7.38 -19.79 -10.84
C LEU A 213 8.11 -19.45 -9.52
N LEU A 214 9.10 -18.55 -9.57
CA LEU A 214 9.76 -18.01 -8.38
C LEU A 214 8.75 -17.30 -7.47
N THR A 215 7.76 -16.57 -8.02
CA THR A 215 6.72 -15.92 -7.20
C THR A 215 5.82 -16.90 -6.45
N LEU A 216 5.58 -18.10 -6.97
CA LEU A 216 4.81 -19.15 -6.29
C LEU A 216 5.61 -19.79 -5.14
N PHE A 217 6.90 -20.05 -5.35
CA PHE A 217 7.79 -20.60 -4.33
C PHE A 217 8.23 -19.59 -3.29
N VAL A 218 8.28 -18.31 -3.65
CA VAL A 218 8.51 -17.19 -2.73
C VAL A 218 7.38 -17.11 -1.70
N GLY A 219 6.11 -17.31 -2.10
CA GLY A 219 4.98 -17.36 -1.17
C GLY A 219 5.04 -18.48 -0.12
N GLN A 220 5.55 -19.66 -0.50
CA GLN A 220 5.72 -20.80 0.40
C GLN A 220 7.01 -20.69 1.24
N GLY A 221 8.07 -20.13 0.66
CA GLY A 221 9.29 -19.76 1.39
C GLY A 221 9.05 -18.66 2.42
N ILE A 222 8.07 -17.77 2.17
CA ILE A 222 7.57 -16.75 3.09
C ILE A 222 6.97 -17.37 4.35
N GLU A 223 6.10 -18.39 4.27
CA GLU A 223 5.54 -19.06 5.45
C GLU A 223 6.62 -19.79 6.28
N LEU A 224 7.57 -20.44 5.60
CA LEU A 224 8.72 -21.10 6.23
C LEU A 224 9.68 -20.10 6.89
N LEU A 225 9.89 -18.93 6.27
CA LEU A 225 10.67 -17.83 6.83
C LEU A 225 9.90 -17.06 7.91
N TYR A 226 8.57 -17.00 7.89
CA TYR A 226 7.74 -16.34 8.91
C TYR A 226 7.92 -16.97 10.30
N LEU A 227 8.23 -18.27 10.33
CA LEU A 227 8.57 -19.01 11.55
C LEU A 227 9.97 -18.67 12.10
N HIS A 228 10.87 -18.05 11.31
CA HIS A 228 12.28 -17.86 11.68
C HIS A 228 12.84 -16.43 11.44
N LEU A 229 12.16 -15.55 10.69
CA LEU A 229 12.65 -14.24 10.25
C LEU A 229 11.52 -13.21 10.05
N ASN A 230 11.84 -11.95 10.40
CA ASN A 230 10.98 -10.77 10.53
C ASN A 230 9.89 -10.56 9.43
N LEU A 231 8.73 -10.06 9.87
CA LEU A 231 7.53 -9.62 9.12
C LEU A 231 7.81 -8.84 7.82
N PHE A 232 8.93 -8.11 7.80
CA PHE A 232 9.38 -7.23 6.72
C PHE A 232 9.59 -7.94 5.37
N LEU A 233 10.17 -9.14 5.37
CA LEU A 233 10.53 -9.85 4.14
C LEU A 233 9.29 -10.35 3.40
N CYS A 234 8.26 -10.76 4.14
CA CYS A 234 7.02 -11.30 3.57
C CYS A 234 6.18 -10.25 2.84
N LEU A 235 6.12 -9.03 3.40
CA LEU A 235 5.41 -7.91 2.79
C LEU A 235 6.10 -7.42 1.51
N LEU A 236 7.43 -7.35 1.51
CA LEU A 236 8.24 -7.03 0.33
C LEU A 236 7.98 -8.02 -0.81
N LEU A 237 7.98 -9.32 -0.49
CA LEU A 237 7.81 -10.38 -1.47
C LEU A 237 6.37 -10.40 -2.03
N MET A 238 5.34 -10.24 -1.21
CA MET A 238 3.94 -10.11 -1.68
C MET A 238 3.75 -8.98 -2.69
N GLN A 239 4.41 -7.84 -2.46
CA GLN A 239 4.31 -6.69 -3.35
C GLN A 239 5.16 -6.84 -4.62
N LEU A 240 6.28 -7.55 -4.52
CA LEU A 240 7.06 -7.98 -5.69
C LEU A 240 6.21 -8.86 -6.61
N ILE A 241 5.46 -9.81 -6.04
CA ILE A 241 4.54 -10.68 -6.79
C ILE A 241 3.49 -9.85 -7.55
N VAL A 242 2.92 -8.83 -6.91
CA VAL A 242 1.96 -7.92 -7.56
C VAL A 242 2.60 -7.18 -8.74
N VAL A 243 3.81 -6.63 -8.57
CA VAL A 243 4.53 -5.93 -9.65
C VAL A 243 4.87 -6.86 -10.81
N ILE A 244 5.31 -8.09 -10.50
CA ILE A 244 5.61 -9.12 -11.51
C ILE A 244 4.34 -9.50 -12.27
N ASN A 245 3.24 -9.77 -11.58
CA ASN A 245 1.96 -10.11 -12.21
C ASN A 245 1.44 -8.99 -13.12
N ILE A 246 1.49 -7.73 -12.67
CA ILE A 246 1.12 -6.58 -13.53
C ILE A 246 2.04 -6.52 -14.76
N SER A 247 3.33 -6.79 -14.59
CA SER A 247 4.31 -6.78 -15.68
C SER A 247 4.08 -7.89 -16.71
N ILE A 248 3.69 -9.09 -16.25
CA ILE A 248 3.37 -10.24 -17.12
C ILE A 248 2.09 -9.95 -17.92
N ILE A 249 1.03 -9.49 -17.25
CA ILE A 249 -0.24 -9.13 -17.90
C ILE A 249 -0.01 -8.06 -18.98
N ALA A 250 0.80 -7.04 -18.68
CA ALA A 250 1.14 -6.00 -19.65
C ALA A 250 1.97 -6.53 -20.83
N SER A 251 2.87 -7.49 -20.59
CA SER A 251 3.66 -8.12 -21.67
C SER A 251 2.80 -8.99 -22.59
N GLN A 252 1.75 -9.62 -22.08
CA GLN A 252 0.80 -10.40 -22.89
C GLN A 252 -0.08 -9.50 -23.76
N ARG A 253 -0.44 -8.31 -23.26
CA ARG A 253 -1.29 -7.33 -23.97
C ARG A 253 -0.58 -6.60 -25.12
N ASN A 254 0.74 -6.48 -25.07
CA ASN A 254 1.55 -5.79 -26.08
C ASN A 254 2.14 -6.76 -27.13
N GLY A 255 1.75 -8.03 -27.09
CA GLY A 255 2.17 -9.09 -28.02
C GLY A 255 1.08 -9.53 -29.00
N GLU A 256 -0.05 -8.83 -29.03
CA GLU A 256 -1.08 -8.83 -30.07
C GLU A 256 -0.95 -7.54 -30.89
#